data_AF-X1CQ40-F1
#
_entry.id   AF-X1CQ40-F1
#
_cell.length_a   1.000
_cell.length_b   1.000
_cell.length_c   1.000
_cell.angle_alpha   90.00
_cell.angle_beta   90.00
_cell.angle_gamma   90.00
#
_symmetry.space_group_name_H-M   'P 1'
#
loop_
_entity.id
_entity.type
_entity.pdbx_description
1 polymer ?
#
loop_
_entity_poly.entity_id
_entity_poly.type
_entity_poly.pdbx_seq_one_letter_code
_entity_poly.pdbx_strand_id
1 'polypeptide(L)'
;MDTEAIYSWDEISLTGTNMTLSESDDAYEAISFTSWNFTFYETEYDTIYVSSNGWMSFTYSTPTSPYGYIPGYTLENLDCVALYWNNLLTDDSMGGKGSIYYEFLPSPNRLVIEYDNIGGYDPDFSGTFEVIFYELGNIKFQYKNLDNFTYYVGEAGLDHGDGLNYNTFTEYFYQNPSISSEAIEFTFDQ
;
A
#
# COMPACT_ATOMS: atom_id res chain seq x y z
N MET A 1 -11.16 9.43 7.28
CA MET A 1 -9.92 8.82 7.84
C MET A 1 -10.02 8.80 9.35
N ASP A 2 -9.79 7.64 9.95
CA ASP A 2 -9.71 7.40 11.39
C ASP A 2 -8.28 6.97 11.73
N THR A 3 -7.56 7.83 12.45
CA THR A 3 -6.18 7.60 12.89
C THR A 3 -6.10 6.90 14.25
N GLU A 4 -7.25 6.56 14.86
CA GLU A 4 -7.34 5.78 16.10
C GLU A 4 -7.87 4.37 15.80
N ALA A 5 -7.75 3.93 14.55
CA ALA A 5 -8.21 2.63 14.11
C ALA A 5 -7.50 1.52 14.89
N ILE A 6 -8.23 0.46 15.24
CA ILE A 6 -7.65 -0.65 15.99
C ILE A 6 -6.69 -1.41 15.09
N TYR A 7 -5.42 -1.48 15.52
CA TYR A 7 -4.41 -2.37 14.97
C TYR A 7 -4.71 -3.83 15.30
N SER A 8 -4.79 -4.66 14.26
CA SER A 8 -5.04 -6.10 14.29
C SER A 8 -4.45 -6.72 13.02
N TRP A 9 -3.16 -7.04 13.06
CA TRP A 9 -2.38 -7.56 11.94
C TRP A 9 -2.95 -8.85 11.33
N ASP A 10 -3.08 -8.91 10.00
CA ASP A 10 -3.38 -10.12 9.25
C ASP A 10 -2.08 -10.75 8.71
N GLU A 11 -1.53 -11.72 9.44
CA GLU A 11 -0.29 -12.38 9.02
C GLU A 11 -0.54 -13.30 7.81
N ILE A 12 -0.09 -12.88 6.61
CA ILE A 12 -0.26 -13.62 5.36
C ILE A 12 1.07 -14.02 4.71
N SER A 13 2.24 -13.63 5.23
CA SER A 13 3.55 -14.05 4.67
C SER A 13 3.75 -15.58 4.61
N LEU A 14 3.00 -16.32 5.44
CA LEU A 14 3.04 -17.78 5.53
C LEU A 14 1.94 -18.50 4.74
N THR A 15 0.86 -17.81 4.36
CA THR A 15 -0.36 -18.40 3.80
C THR A 15 -0.76 -17.81 2.45
N GLY A 16 -0.43 -16.55 2.24
CA GLY A 16 -0.72 -15.78 1.03
C GLY A 16 0.10 -16.21 -0.16
N THR A 17 -0.30 -15.68 -1.32
CA THR A 17 0.43 -15.89 -2.57
C THR A 17 1.59 -14.91 -2.62
N ASN A 18 2.83 -15.41 -2.70
CA ASN A 18 4.00 -14.58 -2.96
C ASN A 18 3.92 -14.03 -4.39
N MET A 19 3.96 -12.71 -4.51
CA MET A 19 3.84 -12.00 -5.77
C MET A 19 5.15 -12.07 -6.57
N THR A 20 5.04 -12.08 -7.89
CA THR A 20 6.17 -12.13 -8.83
C THR A 20 7.06 -10.88 -8.77
N LEU A 21 6.57 -9.76 -8.20
CA LEU A 21 7.34 -8.54 -7.99
C LEU A 21 8.23 -8.54 -6.72
N SER A 22 8.21 -9.62 -5.92
CA SER A 22 8.97 -9.72 -4.66
C SER A 22 10.50 -9.78 -4.82
N GLU A 23 11.02 -9.85 -6.03
CA GLU A 23 12.46 -9.83 -6.33
C GLU A 23 12.76 -8.92 -7.54
N SER A 24 12.04 -7.79 -7.64
CA SER A 24 12.17 -6.87 -8.77
C SER A 24 11.98 -5.42 -8.32
N ASP A 25 12.81 -4.55 -8.88
CA ASP A 25 12.66 -3.10 -8.75
C ASP A 25 11.74 -2.53 -9.81
N ASP A 26 11.05 -1.44 -9.47
CA ASP A 26 10.08 -0.74 -10.33
C ASP A 26 9.12 -1.71 -11.06
N ALA A 27 8.63 -2.71 -10.32
CA ALA A 27 7.80 -3.78 -10.84
C ALA A 27 6.36 -3.66 -10.37
N TYR A 28 5.49 -4.41 -11.04
CA TYR A 28 4.07 -4.43 -10.71
C TYR A 28 3.45 -5.78 -11.00
N GLU A 29 2.32 -6.04 -10.34
CA GLU A 29 1.46 -7.19 -10.61
C GLU A 29 -0.01 -6.82 -10.37
N ALA A 30 -0.89 -7.42 -11.16
CA ALA A 30 -2.32 -7.19 -11.05
C ALA A 30 -2.97 -8.27 -10.18
N ILE A 31 -3.86 -7.86 -9.29
CA ILE A 31 -4.75 -8.75 -8.54
C ILE A 31 -6.17 -8.51 -9.02
N SER A 32 -6.82 -9.55 -9.55
CA SER A 32 -8.24 -9.50 -9.87
C SER A 32 -9.08 -9.81 -8.63
N PHE A 33 -10.07 -8.98 -8.34
CA PHE A 33 -11.07 -9.28 -7.32
C PHE A 33 -12.02 -10.37 -7.84
N THR A 34 -11.79 -11.60 -7.42
CA THR A 34 -12.51 -12.77 -7.94
C THR A 34 -13.85 -13.04 -7.25
N SER A 35 -14.09 -12.41 -6.10
CA SER A 35 -15.25 -12.67 -5.23
C SER A 35 -16.20 -11.49 -5.08
N TRP A 36 -15.75 -10.26 -5.33
CA TRP A 36 -16.54 -9.03 -5.35
C TRP A 36 -15.86 -8.01 -6.29
N ASN A 37 -16.52 -6.91 -6.65
CA ASN A 37 -15.84 -5.74 -7.22
C ASN A 37 -15.58 -4.75 -6.08
N PHE A 38 -14.42 -4.10 -6.07
CA PHE A 38 -14.10 -3.08 -5.06
C PHE A 38 -14.55 -1.71 -5.54
N THR A 39 -15.30 -0.98 -4.72
CA THR A 39 -15.72 0.39 -5.05
C THR A 39 -14.76 1.41 -4.45
N PHE A 40 -14.18 2.26 -5.30
CA PHE A 40 -13.30 3.36 -4.92
C PHE A 40 -13.85 4.65 -5.51
N TYR A 41 -14.22 5.61 -4.65
CA TYR A 41 -14.90 6.86 -5.02
C TYR A 41 -16.02 6.66 -6.06
N GLU A 42 -17.09 5.96 -5.66
CA GLU A 42 -18.28 5.66 -6.48
C GLU A 42 -18.02 4.84 -7.77
N THR A 43 -16.78 4.39 -8.00
CA THR A 43 -16.40 3.62 -9.19
C THR A 43 -16.05 2.18 -8.82
N GLU A 44 -16.72 1.22 -9.45
CA GLU A 44 -16.44 -0.21 -9.27
C GLU A 44 -15.24 -0.67 -10.10
N TYR A 45 -14.31 -1.38 -9.46
CA TYR A 45 -13.12 -1.97 -10.05
C TYR A 45 -13.07 -3.48 -9.81
N ASP A 46 -12.68 -4.24 -10.83
CA ASP A 46 -12.47 -5.69 -10.75
C ASP A 46 -10.99 -6.07 -10.61
N THR A 47 -10.09 -5.10 -10.67
CA THR A 47 -8.64 -5.29 -10.65
C THR A 47 -7.96 -4.15 -9.90
N ILE A 48 -6.92 -4.47 -9.15
CA ILE A 48 -5.97 -3.51 -8.60
C ILE A 48 -4.56 -3.86 -9.07
N TYR A 49 -3.76 -2.85 -9.40
CA TYR A 49 -2.36 -3.00 -9.81
C TYR A 49 -1.46 -2.60 -8.64
N VAL A 50 -0.64 -3.54 -8.17
CA VAL A 50 0.26 -3.38 -7.02
C VAL A 50 1.65 -3.04 -7.52
N SER A 51 2.28 -2.01 -6.93
CA SER A 51 3.66 -1.62 -7.19
C SER A 51 4.63 -2.25 -6.19
N SER A 52 5.86 -2.54 -6.59
CA SER A 52 6.95 -2.83 -5.64
C SER A 52 7.21 -1.65 -4.70
N ASN A 53 6.89 -0.44 -5.13
CA ASN A 53 7.18 0.83 -4.46
C ASN A 53 6.12 1.27 -3.43
N GLY A 54 5.36 0.32 -2.85
CA GLY A 54 4.48 0.60 -1.70
C GLY A 54 3.20 1.39 -2.03
N TRP A 55 2.78 1.39 -3.29
CA TRP A 55 1.56 2.03 -3.77
C TRP A 55 0.84 1.17 -4.81
N MET A 56 -0.40 1.53 -5.11
CA MET A 56 -1.31 0.78 -5.97
C MET A 56 -2.19 1.73 -6.76
N SER A 57 -2.69 1.27 -7.90
CA SER A 57 -3.71 2.00 -8.67
C SER A 57 -4.79 1.05 -9.16
N PHE A 58 -6.01 1.56 -9.23
CA PHE A 58 -7.13 0.86 -9.88
C PHE A 58 -7.18 1.13 -11.39
N THR A 59 -6.54 2.20 -11.87
CA THR A 59 -6.64 2.62 -13.28
C THR A 59 -5.32 2.54 -14.04
N TYR A 60 -4.19 2.79 -13.38
CA TYR A 60 -2.89 2.76 -14.01
C TYR A 60 -2.33 1.34 -14.00
N SER A 61 -2.34 0.70 -15.17
CA SER A 61 -1.99 -0.73 -15.32
C SER A 61 -0.51 -1.06 -15.22
N THR A 62 0.36 -0.05 -15.05
CA THR A 62 1.82 -0.22 -14.94
C THR A 62 2.40 0.69 -13.85
N PRO A 63 2.00 0.55 -12.57
CA PRO A 63 2.39 1.46 -11.49
C PRO A 63 3.85 1.21 -11.05
N THR A 64 4.81 1.68 -11.83
CA THR A 64 6.25 1.43 -11.59
C THR A 64 6.97 2.61 -10.95
N SER A 65 6.32 3.75 -10.78
CA SER A 65 6.98 4.98 -10.32
C SER A 65 7.53 4.83 -8.90
N PRO A 66 8.84 5.08 -8.66
CA PRO A 66 9.46 4.90 -7.34
C PRO A 66 9.13 6.01 -6.34
N TYR A 67 8.72 7.18 -6.83
CA TYR A 67 8.34 8.29 -5.98
C TYR A 67 7.08 8.94 -6.51
N GLY A 68 6.27 9.47 -5.59
CA GLY A 68 5.04 10.18 -5.87
C GLY A 68 4.75 11.23 -4.82
N TYR A 69 3.55 11.78 -4.88
CA TYR A 69 3.02 12.74 -3.91
C TYR A 69 1.50 12.63 -3.92
N ILE A 70 0.88 12.83 -2.76
CA ILE A 70 -0.58 12.86 -2.60
C ILE A 70 -1.00 14.18 -1.94
N PRO A 71 -1.92 14.96 -2.53
CA PRO A 71 -2.60 14.71 -3.80
C PRO A 71 -1.75 15.13 -5.02
N GLY A 72 -2.07 14.58 -6.18
CA GLY A 72 -1.52 15.02 -7.46
C GLY A 72 -2.51 14.90 -8.62
N TYR A 73 -2.03 15.23 -9.82
CA TYR A 73 -2.85 15.30 -11.04
C TYR A 73 -2.25 14.47 -12.18
N THR A 74 -1.32 13.56 -11.89
CA THR A 74 -0.72 12.67 -12.89
C THR A 74 -1.51 11.37 -12.99
N LEU A 75 -1.14 10.51 -13.94
CA LEU A 75 -1.82 9.23 -14.12
C LEU A 75 -1.66 8.33 -12.89
N GLU A 76 -0.54 8.44 -12.18
CA GLU A 76 -0.27 7.72 -10.96
C GLU A 76 -1.18 8.13 -9.79
N ASN A 77 -1.76 9.34 -9.83
CA ASN A 77 -2.68 9.83 -8.81
C ASN A 77 -4.14 9.43 -9.07
N LEU A 78 -4.48 8.97 -10.28
CA LEU A 78 -5.83 8.58 -10.62
C LEU A 78 -6.17 7.25 -9.97
N ASP A 79 -7.09 7.30 -9.00
CA ASP A 79 -7.52 6.15 -8.19
C ASP A 79 -6.37 5.37 -7.56
N CYS A 80 -5.57 6.09 -6.79
CA CYS A 80 -4.35 5.63 -6.15
C CYS A 80 -4.53 5.35 -4.66
N VAL A 81 -3.84 4.31 -4.20
CA VAL A 81 -3.70 3.93 -2.80
C VAL A 81 -2.22 3.82 -2.48
N ALA A 82 -1.69 4.72 -1.67
CA ALA A 82 -0.30 4.69 -1.23
C ALA A 82 -0.22 4.31 0.25
N LEU A 83 0.40 3.18 0.56
CA LEU A 83 0.63 2.75 1.93
C LEU A 83 1.92 3.38 2.45
N TYR A 84 2.95 3.35 1.61
CA TYR A 84 4.25 3.95 1.83
C TYR A 84 4.95 4.07 0.48
N TRP A 85 4.50 5.04 -0.34
CA TRP A 85 5.04 5.25 -1.67
C TRP A 85 6.45 5.83 -1.58
N ASN A 86 7.43 4.97 -1.81
CA ASN A 86 8.85 5.29 -1.82
C ASN A 86 9.58 4.31 -2.75
N ASN A 87 10.85 4.55 -2.99
CA ASN A 87 11.70 3.67 -3.76
C ASN A 87 12.09 2.47 -2.89
N LEU A 88 11.22 1.46 -2.92
CA LEU A 88 11.34 0.24 -2.16
C LEU A 88 12.03 -0.82 -2.99
N LEU A 89 12.94 -1.53 -2.35
CA LEU A 89 13.79 -2.51 -3.01
C LEU A 89 13.45 -3.88 -2.46
N THR A 90 12.84 -4.71 -3.32
CA THR A 90 12.57 -6.12 -3.03
C THR A 90 13.64 -7.03 -3.63
N ASP A 91 14.40 -6.56 -4.62
CA ASP A 91 15.50 -7.29 -5.26
C ASP A 91 16.80 -7.26 -4.42
N ASP A 92 17.12 -8.38 -3.78
CA ASP A 92 18.37 -8.61 -3.03
C ASP A 92 19.63 -8.24 -3.82
N SER A 93 19.63 -8.40 -5.15
CA SER A 93 20.80 -8.09 -6.00
C SER A 93 21.10 -6.60 -6.09
N MET A 94 20.13 -5.75 -5.74
CA MET A 94 20.25 -4.30 -5.67
C MET A 94 20.25 -3.76 -4.24
N GLY A 95 20.44 -4.64 -3.25
CA GLY A 95 20.42 -4.30 -1.84
C GLY A 95 19.02 -4.25 -1.23
N GLY A 96 18.01 -4.72 -1.97
CA GLY A 96 16.67 -4.96 -1.46
C GLY A 96 16.59 -6.16 -0.52
N LYS A 97 15.38 -6.41 -0.03
CA LYS A 97 15.01 -7.57 0.78
C LYS A 97 13.49 -7.69 0.89
N GLY A 98 13.06 -8.85 1.38
CA GLY A 98 11.68 -9.10 1.77
C GLY A 98 10.82 -9.62 0.62
N SER A 99 9.50 -9.66 0.83
CA SER A 99 8.56 -10.15 -0.18
C SER A 99 7.19 -9.49 -0.02
N ILE A 100 6.43 -9.51 -1.11
CA ILE A 100 5.08 -8.96 -1.18
C ILE A 100 4.11 -10.11 -1.39
N TYR A 101 3.06 -10.15 -0.57
CA TYR A 101 2.07 -11.21 -0.56
C TYR A 101 0.67 -10.64 -0.72
N TYR A 102 -0.24 -11.44 -1.26
CA TYR A 102 -1.67 -11.15 -1.15
C TYR A 102 -2.48 -12.38 -0.76
N GLU A 103 -3.60 -12.14 -0.06
CA GLU A 103 -4.55 -13.19 0.30
C GLU A 103 -5.98 -12.63 0.37
N PHE A 104 -6.94 -13.42 -0.11
CA PHE A 104 -8.37 -13.18 0.10
C PHE A 104 -8.83 -13.91 1.35
N LEU A 105 -9.26 -13.18 2.38
CA LEU A 105 -9.66 -13.74 3.66
C LEU A 105 -11.18 -13.57 3.89
N PRO A 106 -11.87 -14.57 4.45
CA PRO A 106 -13.29 -14.45 4.81
C PRO A 106 -13.49 -13.84 6.21
N SER A 107 -14.74 -13.48 6.51
CA SER A 107 -15.21 -13.09 7.85
C SER A 107 -14.45 -11.93 8.54
N PRO A 108 -14.55 -10.68 8.03
CA PRO A 108 -15.25 -10.27 6.82
C PRO A 108 -14.42 -10.55 5.55
N ASN A 109 -15.10 -10.59 4.40
CA ASN A 109 -14.42 -10.68 3.11
C ASN A 109 -13.52 -9.47 2.92
N ARG A 110 -12.24 -9.72 2.67
CA ARG A 110 -11.23 -8.69 2.44
C ARG A 110 -10.06 -9.23 1.62
N LEU A 111 -9.43 -8.33 0.88
CA LEU A 111 -8.13 -8.56 0.26
C LEU A 111 -7.07 -7.93 1.15
N VAL A 112 -6.10 -8.72 1.59
CA VAL A 112 -4.90 -8.24 2.30
C VAL A 112 -3.74 -8.27 1.32
N ILE A 113 -2.96 -7.19 1.28
CA ILE A 113 -1.68 -7.13 0.58
C ILE A 113 -0.62 -6.70 1.58
N GLU A 114 0.33 -7.59 1.83
CA GLU A 114 1.38 -7.46 2.84
C GLU A 114 2.73 -7.24 2.16
N TYR A 115 3.43 -6.19 2.56
CA TYR A 115 4.84 -5.95 2.30
C TYR A 115 5.60 -6.43 3.53
N ASP A 116 6.27 -7.58 3.46
CA ASP A 116 6.99 -8.17 4.60
C ASP A 116 8.50 -7.94 4.51
N ASN A 117 9.05 -7.26 5.53
CA ASN A 117 10.47 -6.99 5.72
C ASN A 117 11.14 -6.35 4.48
N ILE A 118 10.43 -5.41 3.86
CA ILE A 118 10.85 -4.71 2.65
C ILE A 118 11.96 -3.71 2.97
N GLY A 119 12.98 -3.71 2.10
CA GLY A 119 14.05 -2.72 2.09
C GLY A 119 13.71 -1.53 1.20
N GLY A 120 14.59 -0.55 1.15
CA GLY A 120 14.42 0.62 0.30
C GLY A 120 15.75 1.20 -0.12
N TYR A 121 15.70 2.30 -0.87
CA TYR A 121 16.90 3.01 -1.29
C TYR A 121 17.72 3.55 -0.10
N ASP A 122 17.08 3.80 1.04
CA ASP A 122 17.78 3.92 2.31
C ASP A 122 18.23 2.52 2.77
N PRO A 123 19.53 2.22 2.82
CA PRO A 123 20.03 0.87 3.10
C PRO A 123 19.71 0.38 4.51
N ASP A 124 19.39 1.28 5.44
CA ASP A 124 19.02 0.92 6.80
C ASP A 124 17.50 0.77 6.99
N PHE A 125 16.69 1.15 5.98
CA PHE A 125 15.23 1.04 6.03
C PHE A 125 14.77 -0.41 6.18
N SER A 126 13.73 -0.60 6.97
CA SER A 126 13.00 -1.86 7.08
C SER A 126 11.53 -1.55 7.31
N GLY A 127 10.66 -2.18 6.53
CA GLY A 127 9.22 -2.03 6.70
C GLY A 127 8.50 -3.36 6.62
N THR A 128 7.57 -3.58 7.56
CA THR A 128 6.51 -4.59 7.43
C THR A 128 5.17 -3.89 7.60
N PHE A 129 4.39 -3.83 6.54
CA PHE A 129 3.13 -3.09 6.48
C PHE A 129 2.15 -3.71 5.49
N GLU A 130 0.86 -3.45 5.67
CA GLU A 130 -0.19 -4.04 4.84
C GLU A 130 -1.31 -3.04 4.55
N VAL A 131 -2.02 -3.30 3.45
CA VAL A 131 -3.33 -2.71 3.18
C VAL A 131 -4.38 -3.80 3.15
N ILE A 132 -5.54 -3.45 3.67
CA ILE A 132 -6.71 -4.29 3.70
C ILE A 132 -7.84 -3.58 2.97
N PHE A 133 -8.34 -4.20 1.91
CA PHE A 133 -9.52 -3.77 1.17
C PHE A 133 -10.70 -4.62 1.60
N TYR A 134 -11.60 -4.06 2.40
CA TYR A 134 -12.82 -4.76 2.81
C TYR A 134 -13.85 -4.76 1.68
N GLU A 135 -14.65 -5.82 1.56
CA GLU A 135 -15.73 -5.91 0.55
C GLU A 135 -16.72 -4.74 0.61
N LEU A 136 -16.93 -4.18 1.81
CA LEU A 136 -17.79 -3.02 2.03
C LEU A 136 -17.06 -1.69 1.79
N GLY A 137 -15.92 -1.71 1.09
CA GLY A 137 -15.12 -0.59 0.57
C GLY A 137 -14.32 0.25 1.57
N ASN A 138 -14.34 -0.09 2.86
CA ASN A 138 -13.32 0.43 3.79
C ASN A 138 -11.92 -0.02 3.37
N ILE A 139 -10.95 0.89 3.47
CA ILE A 139 -9.53 0.57 3.30
C ILE A 139 -8.84 0.77 4.65
N LYS A 140 -8.01 -0.18 5.08
CA LYS A 140 -7.19 -0.03 6.29
C LYS A 140 -5.72 -0.21 5.95
N PHE A 141 -4.88 0.71 6.42
CA PHE A 141 -3.44 0.54 6.44
C PHE A 141 -3.03 0.07 7.82
N GLN A 142 -2.14 -0.90 7.90
CA GLN A 142 -1.51 -1.30 9.16
C GLN A 142 0.00 -1.35 8.98
N TYR A 143 0.72 -0.80 9.96
CA TYR A 143 2.18 -0.77 9.99
C TYR A 143 2.64 -1.59 11.19
N LYS A 144 3.11 -2.82 10.96
CA LYS A 144 3.74 -3.63 12.00
C LYS A 144 5.05 -2.96 12.43
N ASN A 145 5.85 -2.54 11.46
CA ASN A 145 6.98 -1.64 11.64
C ASN A 145 7.22 -0.77 10.39
N LEU A 146 7.71 0.44 10.62
CA LEU A 146 8.53 1.20 9.68
C LEU A 146 9.71 1.73 10.48
N ASP A 147 10.92 1.34 10.10
CA ASP A 147 12.15 1.67 10.81
C ASP A 147 13.13 2.37 9.86
N ASN A 148 13.90 3.33 10.40
CA ASN A 148 15.01 4.00 9.72
C ASN A 148 14.64 4.73 8.42
N PHE A 149 13.47 5.35 8.30
CA PHE A 149 13.05 6.12 7.12
C PHE A 149 13.35 7.64 7.21
N THR A 150 14.35 8.04 8.00
CA THR A 150 14.57 9.46 8.35
C THR A 150 15.08 10.34 7.20
N TYR A 151 15.68 9.74 6.15
CA TYR A 151 16.24 10.51 5.02
C TYR A 151 15.28 10.57 3.82
N TYR A 152 14.61 9.46 3.50
CA TYR A 152 13.63 9.37 2.42
C TYR A 152 12.28 8.93 3.00
N VAL A 153 11.44 9.90 3.33
CA VAL A 153 10.09 9.66 3.84
C VAL A 153 9.16 9.33 2.67
N GLY A 154 8.45 8.20 2.75
CA GLY A 154 7.44 7.80 1.77
C GLY A 154 6.13 8.58 1.91
N GLU A 155 5.26 8.45 0.93
CA GLU A 155 3.93 9.07 0.95
C GLU A 155 2.86 8.06 1.35
N ALA A 156 1.85 8.48 2.12
CA ALA A 156 0.74 7.62 2.48
C ALA A 156 -0.59 8.34 2.32
N GLY A 157 -1.58 7.67 1.73
CA GLY A 157 -2.87 8.26 1.47
C GLY A 157 -3.68 7.58 0.37
N LEU A 158 -4.82 8.20 0.09
CA LEU A 158 -5.71 7.85 -1.01
C LEU A 158 -5.82 9.07 -1.93
N ASP A 159 -5.87 8.87 -3.24
CA ASP A 159 -6.02 9.95 -4.20
C ASP A 159 -6.94 9.54 -5.34
N HIS A 160 -7.98 10.32 -5.61
CA HIS A 160 -8.83 10.15 -6.79
C HIS A 160 -8.22 10.86 -8.01
N GLY A 161 -7.23 11.74 -7.84
CA GLY A 161 -6.57 12.47 -8.93
C GLY A 161 -7.38 13.67 -9.45
N ASP A 162 -8.44 14.07 -8.75
CA ASP A 162 -9.29 15.23 -9.08
C ASP A 162 -8.93 16.49 -8.26
N GLY A 163 -7.99 16.37 -7.31
CA GLY A 163 -7.59 17.43 -6.40
C GLY A 163 -8.61 17.79 -5.31
N LEU A 164 -9.71 17.05 -5.20
CA LEU A 164 -10.80 17.28 -4.25
C LEU A 164 -11.00 16.08 -3.31
N ASN A 165 -10.88 14.88 -3.86
CA ASN A 165 -11.13 13.61 -3.19
C ASN A 165 -9.81 12.90 -2.92
N TYR A 166 -9.20 13.22 -1.77
CA TYR A 166 -7.97 12.61 -1.33
C TYR A 166 -7.85 12.61 0.20
N ASN A 167 -6.98 11.76 0.71
CA ASN A 167 -6.53 11.77 2.11
C ASN A 167 -5.01 11.64 2.12
N THR A 168 -4.34 12.31 3.05
CA THR A 168 -2.88 12.14 3.28
C THR A 168 -2.63 11.80 4.74
N PHE A 169 -1.73 10.86 4.95
CA PHE A 169 -1.18 10.45 6.24
C PHE A 169 0.34 10.69 6.32
N THR A 170 0.95 11.21 5.26
CA THR A 170 2.41 11.45 5.15
C THR A 170 2.98 12.27 6.31
N GLU A 171 2.26 13.29 6.79
CA GLU A 171 2.70 14.14 7.91
C GLU A 171 3.00 13.35 9.18
N TYR A 172 2.33 12.22 9.40
CA TYR A 172 2.58 11.35 10.56
C TYR A 172 4.00 10.76 10.52
N PHE A 173 4.51 10.46 9.34
CA PHE A 173 5.86 9.90 9.18
C PHE A 173 6.93 10.94 9.54
N TYR A 174 6.74 12.21 9.16
CA TYR A 174 7.69 13.28 9.52
C TYR A 174 7.75 13.54 11.04
N GLN A 175 6.66 13.25 11.76
CA GLN A 175 6.57 13.47 13.20
C GLN A 175 7.05 12.27 14.03
N ASN A 176 7.14 11.09 13.41
CA ASN A 176 7.47 9.84 14.08
C ASN A 176 8.66 9.16 13.37
N PRO A 177 9.88 9.18 13.93
CA PRO A 177 11.06 8.60 13.27
C PRO A 177 11.07 7.07 13.18
N SER A 178 10.07 6.42 13.78
CA SER A 178 9.80 4.98 13.72
C SER A 178 8.32 4.76 13.99
N ILE A 179 7.71 3.78 13.35
CA ILE A 179 6.28 3.44 13.52
C ILE A 179 6.19 1.97 13.90
N SER A 180 5.32 1.64 14.85
CA SER A 180 5.06 0.25 15.20
C SER A 180 3.65 0.05 15.71
N SER A 181 3.01 -1.02 15.24
CA SER A 181 1.64 -1.42 15.62
C SER A 181 0.61 -0.30 15.43
N GLU A 182 0.70 0.41 14.31
CA GLU A 182 -0.15 1.55 13.98
C GLU A 182 -1.16 1.17 12.90
N ALA A 183 -2.38 1.71 12.96
CA ALA A 183 -3.40 1.49 11.95
C ALA A 183 -4.17 2.76 11.62
N ILE A 184 -4.52 2.91 10.34
CA ILE A 184 -5.37 3.99 9.83
C ILE A 184 -6.46 3.38 8.99
N GLU A 185 -7.69 3.82 9.21
CA GLU A 185 -8.84 3.37 8.44
C GLU A 185 -9.45 4.51 7.62
N PHE A 186 -9.74 4.22 6.36
CA PHE A 186 -10.31 5.15 5.41
C PHE A 186 -11.74 4.73 5.09
N THR A 187 -12.62 5.73 5.20
CA THR A 187 -14.01 5.70 4.76
C THR A 187 -14.17 6.82 3.74
N PHE A 188 -14.87 6.52 2.66
CA PHE A 188 -15.20 7.45 1.58
C PHE A 188 -16.51 7.01 0.95
N ASP A 189 -17.10 7.89 0.15
CA ASP A 189 -18.36 7.61 -0.54
C ASP A 189 -18.18 6.46 -1.55
N GLN A 190 -19.18 5.59 -1.58
CA GLN A 190 -19.21 4.36 -2.40
C GLN A 190 -20.41 4.34 -3.32
#